data_AF-A0A2V8PI38-F1
#
_entry.id   AF-A0A2V8PI38-F1
#
_cell.length_a   1.000
_cell.length_b   1.000
_cell.length_c   1.000
_cell.angle_alpha   90.00
_cell.angle_beta   90.00
_cell.angle_gamma   90.00
#
_symmetry.space_group_name_H-M   'P 1'
#
loop_
_entity.id
_entity.type
_entity.pdbx_description
1 polymer ?
#
loop_
_entity_poly.entity_id
_entity_poly.type
_entity_poly.pdbx_seq_one_letter_code
_entity_poly.pdbx_strand_id
1 'polypeptide(L)'
;MADWLKEELTLREDHTWRAKPGCKIFVADRGALRLDYPEDWVVIPGENSINFHDRQPPDDDIHMEVSIMRLPPIDWSGLPLRDLIPAAIQGDARDIRWRG
;
A
#
# COMPACT_ATOMS: atom_id res chain seq x y z
N MET A 1 -3.54 -13.92 15.45
CA MET A 1 -4.45 -13.16 14.57
C MET A 1 -4.51 -11.75 15.15
N ALA A 2 -4.21 -10.73 14.35
CA ALA A 2 -4.32 -9.35 14.81
C ALA A 2 -5.81 -9.00 14.97
N ASP A 3 -6.19 -8.45 16.12
CA ASP A 3 -7.55 -7.98 16.36
C ASP A 3 -7.72 -6.60 15.74
N TRP A 4 -8.51 -6.51 14.67
CA TRP A 4 -8.78 -5.25 13.97
C TRP A 4 -10.09 -4.62 14.47
N LEU A 5 -10.04 -3.32 14.76
CA LEU A 5 -11.24 -2.52 15.03
C LEU A 5 -11.69 -1.85 13.73
N LYS A 6 -12.89 -2.18 13.26
CA LYS A 6 -13.53 -1.45 12.17
C LYS A 6 -14.43 -0.37 12.77
N GLU A 7 -14.23 0.86 12.32
CA GLU A 7 -15.11 2.00 12.61
C GLU A 7 -15.55 2.64 11.30
N GLU A 8 -16.79 3.10 11.26
CA GLU A 8 -17.34 3.84 10.13
C GLU A 8 -17.54 5.30 10.55
N LEU A 9 -16.81 6.19 9.87
CA LEU A 9 -16.82 7.62 10.15
C LEU A 9 -17.27 8.36 8.89
N THR A 10 -18.13 9.36 9.08
CA THR A 10 -18.54 10.26 8.00
C THR A 10 -17.49 11.35 7.84
N LEU A 11 -16.97 11.51 6.62
CA LEU A 11 -16.10 12.65 6.30
C LEU A 11 -16.88 13.96 6.43
N ARG A 12 -16.20 15.04 6.80
CA ARG A 12 -16.79 16.38 6.82
C ARG A 12 -17.33 16.74 5.43
N GLU A 13 -18.45 17.45 5.36
CA GLU A 13 -19.08 17.84 4.09
C GLU A 13 -18.16 18.67 3.18
N ASP A 14 -17.26 19.46 3.75
CA ASP A 14 -16.32 20.34 3.04
C ASP A 14 -15.03 19.63 2.56
N HIS A 15 -14.95 18.31 2.68
CA HIS A 15 -13.76 17.55 2.25
C HIS A 15 -13.57 17.56 0.72
N THR A 16 -12.30 17.54 0.29
CA THR A 16 -11.89 17.58 -1.13
C THR A 16 -11.58 16.21 -1.74
N TRP A 17 -11.77 15.13 -0.98
CA TRP A 17 -11.42 13.78 -1.45
C TRP A 17 -12.42 13.32 -2.51
N ARG A 18 -11.91 12.94 -3.69
CA ARG A 18 -12.70 12.43 -4.82
C ARG A 18 -11.98 11.23 -5.42
N ALA A 19 -12.68 10.10 -5.50
CA ALA A 19 -12.19 8.91 -6.17
C ALA A 19 -12.35 9.08 -7.69
N LYS A 20 -11.53 8.38 -8.48
CA LYS A 20 -11.84 8.17 -9.90
C LYS A 20 -13.22 7.50 -10.06
N PRO A 21 -13.94 7.75 -11.18
CA PRO A 21 -15.19 7.04 -11.47
C PRO A 21 -15.02 5.52 -11.39
N GLY A 22 -15.95 4.83 -10.73
CA GLY A 22 -15.92 3.38 -10.52
C GLY A 22 -14.88 2.91 -9.48
N CYS A 23 -14.28 3.82 -8.72
CA CYS A 23 -13.28 3.50 -7.70
C CYS A 23 -13.70 3.97 -6.30
N LYS A 24 -13.16 3.30 -5.29
CA LYS A 24 -13.07 3.75 -3.90
C LYS A 24 -11.66 4.27 -3.63
N ILE A 25 -11.50 5.08 -2.57
CA ILE A 25 -10.18 5.52 -2.10
C ILE A 25 -9.76 4.68 -0.92
N PHE A 26 -8.54 4.17 -0.97
CA PHE A 26 -7.84 3.63 0.19
C PHE A 26 -6.71 4.57 0.63
N VAL A 27 -6.59 4.75 1.94
CA VAL A 27 -5.55 5.57 2.57
C VAL A 27 -4.93 4.78 3.69
N ALA A 28 -3.61 4.71 3.71
CA ALA A 28 -2.88 4.13 4.81
C ALA A 28 -1.82 5.10 5.34
N ASP A 29 -1.46 4.89 6.60
CA ASP A 29 -0.47 5.68 7.34
C ASP A 29 -0.62 7.19 7.15
N ARG A 30 -1.80 7.72 7.52
CA ARG A 30 -2.09 9.17 7.49
C ARG A 30 -1.82 9.83 6.12
N GLY A 31 -1.85 9.05 5.03
CA GLY A 31 -1.62 9.53 3.67
C GLY A 31 -0.25 9.20 3.06
N ALA A 32 0.61 8.45 3.75
CA ALA A 32 1.86 7.96 3.14
C ALA A 32 1.59 7.04 1.94
N LEU A 33 0.44 6.36 1.95
CA LEU A 33 -0.11 5.67 0.80
C LEU A 33 -1.53 6.16 0.54
N ARG A 34 -1.81 6.48 -0.72
CA ARG A 34 -3.15 6.70 -1.24
C ARG A 34 -3.27 6.02 -2.60
N LEU A 35 -4.33 5.24 -2.78
CA LEU A 35 -4.68 4.64 -4.07
C LEU A 35 -6.18 4.67 -4.30
N ASP A 36 -6.54 4.73 -5.57
CA ASP A 36 -7.91 4.47 -6.02
C ASP A 36 -7.95 3.01 -6.48
N TYR A 37 -8.92 2.24 -6.00
CA TYR A 37 -9.12 0.84 -6.37
C TYR A 37 -10.56 0.62 -6.85
N PRO A 38 -10.84 -0.37 -7.72
CA PRO A 38 -12.20 -0.60 -8.22
C PRO A 38 -13.19 -0.82 -7.09
N GLU A 39 -14.38 -0.23 -7.20
CA GLU A 39 -15.34 -0.18 -6.09
C GLU A 39 -15.92 -1.54 -5.69
N ASP A 40 -15.87 -2.52 -6.59
CA ASP A 40 -16.36 -3.88 -6.42
C ASP A 40 -15.34 -4.84 -5.78
N TRP A 41 -14.08 -4.42 -5.66
CA TRP A 41 -13.04 -5.26 -5.06
C TRP A 41 -13.25 -5.48 -3.56
N VAL A 42 -12.91 -6.68 -3.11
CA VAL A 42 -13.01 -7.14 -1.73
C VAL A 42 -11.71 -6.81 -0.99
N VAL A 43 -11.81 -6.11 0.15
CA VAL A 43 -10.67 -5.75 0.98
C VAL A 43 -10.62 -6.64 2.23
N ILE A 44 -9.51 -7.35 2.41
CA ILE A 44 -9.28 -8.26 3.53
C ILE A 44 -7.98 -7.85 4.25
N PRO A 45 -8.05 -7.41 5.51
CA PRO A 45 -6.85 -7.16 6.30
C PRO A 45 -6.02 -8.44 6.48
N GLY A 46 -4.74 -8.36 6.13
CA GLY A 46 -3.75 -9.40 6.42
C GLY A 46 -3.10 -9.21 7.80
N GLU A 47 -2.07 -9.99 8.09
CA GLU A 47 -1.32 -9.86 9.35
C GLU A 47 -0.47 -8.57 9.38
N ASN A 48 0.23 -8.27 8.29
CA ASN A 48 1.12 -7.11 8.16
C ASN A 48 0.84 -6.27 6.89
N SER A 49 -0.35 -6.43 6.33
CA SER A 49 -0.71 -5.91 5.01
C SER A 49 -2.22 -5.73 4.87
N ILE A 50 -2.63 -5.04 3.80
CA ILE A 50 -4.02 -4.96 3.35
C ILE A 50 -4.10 -5.58 1.97
N ASN A 51 -5.03 -6.52 1.80
CA ASN A 51 -5.21 -7.28 0.57
C ASN A 51 -6.47 -6.81 -0.15
N PHE A 52 -6.37 -6.68 -1.47
CA PHE A 52 -7.45 -6.27 -2.35
C PHE A 52 -7.62 -7.35 -3.42
N HIS A 53 -8.82 -7.88 -3.55
CA HIS A 53 -9.16 -8.98 -4.46
C HIS A 53 -10.28 -8.57 -5.41
N ASP A 54 -10.23 -8.98 -6.68
CA ASP A 54 -11.31 -8.70 -7.63
C ASP A 54 -12.62 -9.43 -7.27
N ARG A 55 -12.52 -10.58 -6.60
CA ARG A 55 -13.63 -11.36 -6.05
C ARG A 55 -13.30 -11.89 -4.66
N GLN A 56 -14.28 -12.53 -4.03
CA GLN A 56 -14.06 -13.20 -2.75
C GLN A 56 -13.10 -14.39 -2.95
N PRO A 57 -11.96 -14.44 -2.23
CA PRO A 57 -11.10 -15.61 -2.28
C PRO A 57 -11.82 -16.87 -1.76
N PRO A 58 -11.52 -18.07 -2.31
CA PRO A 58 -10.43 -18.36 -3.24
C PRO A 58 -10.79 -18.20 -4.74
N ASP A 59 -11.95 -17.60 -5.05
CA ASP A 59 -12.45 -17.48 -6.43
C ASP A 59 -11.94 -16.22 -7.15
N ASP A 60 -10.91 -15.55 -6.63
CA ASP A 60 -10.29 -14.36 -7.20
C ASP A 60 -9.25 -14.69 -8.28
N ASP A 61 -9.15 -13.84 -9.30
CA ASP A 61 -8.12 -13.95 -10.35
C ASP A 61 -7.03 -12.87 -10.18
N ILE A 62 -7.34 -11.77 -9.50
CA ILE A 62 -6.43 -10.63 -9.33
C ILE A 62 -6.33 -10.29 -7.85
N HIS A 63 -5.09 -10.26 -7.37
CA HIS A 63 -4.74 -9.89 -6.01
C HIS A 63 -3.69 -8.78 -5.99
N MET A 64 -3.98 -7.72 -5.25
CA MET A 64 -3.04 -6.67 -4.91
C MET A 64 -2.87 -6.64 -3.40
N GLU A 65 -1.63 -6.72 -2.92
CA GLU A 65 -1.29 -6.63 -1.50
C GLU A 65 -0.44 -5.37 -1.26
N VAL A 66 -0.76 -4.64 -0.19
CA VAL A 66 0.06 -3.50 0.22
C VAL A 66 0.44 -3.61 1.68
N SER A 67 1.74 -3.43 1.95
CA SER A 67 2.31 -3.33 3.29
C SER A 67 3.09 -2.03 3.43
N ILE A 68 3.17 -1.50 4.65
CA ILE A 68 3.95 -0.31 4.97
C ILE A 68 5.08 -0.72 5.89
N MET A 69 6.32 -0.64 5.37
CA MET A 69 7.51 -0.87 6.17
C MET A 69 8.02 0.45 6.72
N ARG A 70 7.87 0.67 8.03
CA ARG A 70 8.49 1.80 8.71
C ARG A 70 9.94 1.47 9.05
N LEU A 71 10.86 2.30 8.59
CA LEU A 71 12.23 2.25 9.09
C LEU A 71 12.24 2.73 10.55
N PRO A 72 13.05 2.11 11.43
CA PRO A 72 13.20 2.58 12.80
C PRO A 72 13.73 4.03 12.82
N PRO A 73 13.36 4.83 13.84
CA PRO A 73 13.78 6.23 13.96
C PRO A 73 15.23 6.31 14.46
N ILE A 74 16.17 5.89 13.61
CA ILE A 74 17.62 5.91 13.83
C ILE A 74 18.22 7.01 12.95
N ASP A 75 19.39 7.54 13.33
CA ASP A 75 20.16 8.40 12.44
C ASP A 75 20.70 7.60 11.25
N TRP A 76 20.12 7.85 10.08
CA TRP A 76 20.50 7.23 8.81
C TRP A 76 21.54 8.04 8.03
N SER A 77 22.04 9.17 8.56
CA SER A 77 22.97 10.06 7.85
C SER A 77 24.28 9.37 7.44
N GLY A 78 24.69 8.34 8.18
CA GLY A 78 25.86 7.52 7.87
C GLY A 78 25.61 6.40 6.83
N LEU A 79 24.38 6.21 6.36
CA LEU A 79 24.05 5.15 5.40
C LEU A 79 24.12 5.69 3.96
N PRO A 80 25.09 5.26 3.13
CA PRO A 80 25.25 5.76 1.76
C PRO A 80 24.23 5.11 0.82
N LEU A 81 22.94 5.45 0.97
CA LEU A 81 21.84 4.86 0.19
C LEU A 81 22.06 4.95 -1.33
N ARG A 82 22.65 6.07 -1.79
CA ARG A 82 22.96 6.29 -3.21
C ARG A 82 23.92 5.24 -3.77
N ASP A 83 24.83 4.72 -2.96
CA ASP A 83 25.82 3.72 -3.38
C ASP A 83 25.30 2.30 -3.13
N LEU A 84 24.50 2.11 -2.07
CA LEU A 84 23.95 0.81 -1.70
C LEU A 84 22.83 0.34 -2.63
N ILE A 85 21.95 1.23 -3.09
CA ILE A 85 20.82 0.84 -3.96
C ILE A 85 21.32 0.23 -5.27
N PRO A 86 22.24 0.85 -6.04
CA PRO A 86 22.78 0.23 -7.25
C PRO A 86 23.52 -1.08 -6.96
N ALA A 87 24.30 -1.15 -5.88
CA ALA A 87 25.03 -2.35 -5.50
C ALA A 87 24.09 -3.53 -5.15
N ALA A 88 22.96 -3.25 -4.50
CA ALA A 88 21.96 -4.24 -4.14
C ALA A 88 21.18 -4.78 -5.35
N ILE A 89 21.02 -3.96 -6.40
CA ILE A 89 20.32 -4.34 -7.64
C ILE A 89 21.26 -5.04 -8.63
N GLN A 90 22.58 -4.86 -8.48
CA GLN A 90 23.56 -5.45 -9.38
C GLN A 90 23.54 -6.99 -9.30
N GLY A 91 23.16 -7.63 -10.41
CA GLY A 91 23.04 -9.09 -10.49
C GLY A 91 21.70 -9.63 -10.02
N ASP A 92 20.74 -8.77 -9.67
CA ASP A 92 19.36 -9.18 -9.42
C ASP A 92 18.72 -9.66 -10.73
N ALA A 93 18.12 -10.85 -10.71
CA ALA A 93 17.47 -11.44 -11.87
C ALA A 93 16.13 -10.76 -12.24
N ARG A 94 15.59 -9.93 -11.34
CA ARG A 94 14.38 -9.15 -11.56
C ARG A 94 14.73 -7.89 -12.36
N ASP A 95 13.92 -7.55 -13.38
CA ASP A 95 14.07 -6.30 -14.16
C ASP A 95 13.67 -5.08 -13.31
N ILE A 96 14.50 -4.75 -12.31
CA ILE A 96 14.29 -3.62 -11.40
C ILE A 96 14.64 -2.33 -12.15
N ARG A 97 13.62 -1.53 -12.47
CA ARG A 97 13.79 -0.26 -13.18
C ARG A 97 13.72 0.92 -12.21
N TRP A 98 14.84 1.60 -12.01
CA TRP A 98 14.87 2.88 -11.32
C TRP A 98 14.24 3.98 -12.19
N ARG A 99 13.26 4.72 -11.68
CA ARG A 99 12.69 5.90 -12.32
C ARG A 99 12.72 7.12 -11.39
N GLY A 100 13.93 7.62 -11.15
CA GLY A 100 14.16 8.98 -10.62
C GLY A 100 14.00 9.11 -9.12
#